data_AF-A0A927QZ13-F1
#
_entry.id   AF-A0A927QZ13-F1
#
_cell.length_a   1.000
_cell.length_b   1.000
_cell.length_c   1.000
_cell.angle_alpha   90.00
_cell.angle_beta   90.00
_cell.angle_gamma   90.00
#
_symmetry.space_group_name_H-M   'P 1'
#
loop_
_entity.id
_entity.type
_entity.pdbx_description
1 polymer ?
#
loop_
_entity_poly.entity_id
_entity_poly.type
_entity_poly.pdbx_seq_one_letter_code
_entity_poly.pdbx_strand_id
1 'polypeptide(L)'
;MKKRNKWIASMLTMTMAGGMLAACSSNSDNGGAAKPGADGTGKNVNPSGMPIVNEPLSLKFFTGKSPTNGNKFEDTLVWKEYAKQSNINVAFELVPFENLTEKKNLVLAGGDYPDAFYSARLSAAELSKYGSQGVFVKLNDLIDQYAPNFKKLMEKYPDIKKGLTMPDGNIYSLPSFYDPTFLPMLIGTPLWVNKEWLDKLGIEEPKTTEEFYQYLKKVKETDLNGNGQHDEIPYSSAGIGNLINQVKGAWGLGNRGLGHPYVDVDPATNKLRFTKTDPKYKEMLQYVNKLYAEGLLDKEIFTIKDSALYAKGQKGVLGSTVIPNPATLMNQKNYIGLGALKGPHGDQLYSHVKVPMVHVGAFAITNKNKNPEATLRWMDYFYSEEGAKFYFMGQKDVTYKEGADGKLEYVEDITKNPQGLTQDQALAKYFTWLGGSYPGYVQEKYFKGSETLPEALATGKKAQPYAVKEIWNNFNFTDTETELMSSIGKDIQSYVTEMEAKFVNGSASFDEWDKYVATVQKMGLDQYMKTYQAAYERYSKK
;
A
#
# COMPACT_ATOMS: atom_id res chain seq x y z
N MET A 1 -62.45 3.72 29.65
CA MET A 1 -63.05 4.72 30.58
C MET A 1 -61.92 5.38 31.38
N LYS A 2 -61.87 6.71 31.55
CA LYS A 2 -62.19 7.48 32.81
C LYS A 2 -61.63 6.82 34.09
N LYS A 3 -60.84 7.42 34.99
CA LYS A 3 -60.30 8.80 35.29
C LYS A 3 -58.81 8.63 35.72
N ARG A 4 -57.83 9.57 35.75
CA ARG A 4 -57.64 11.02 35.52
C ARG A 4 -58.06 12.06 36.61
N ASN A 5 -57.19 12.29 37.63
CA ASN A 5 -57.00 13.52 38.45
C ASN A 5 -56.04 13.20 39.65
N LYS A 6 -55.37 14.12 40.40
CA LYS A 6 -54.78 15.48 40.21
C LYS A 6 -54.36 16.01 41.62
N TRP A 7 -53.08 16.28 41.90
CA TRP A 7 -52.52 17.23 42.92
C TRP A 7 -51.04 17.48 42.52
N ILE A 8 -50.40 18.66 42.41
CA ILE A 8 -50.55 20.05 42.94
C ILE A 8 -49.98 20.20 44.37
N ALA A 9 -49.01 21.07 44.70
CA ALA A 9 -48.09 21.91 43.88
C ALA A 9 -46.94 22.54 44.73
N SER A 10 -45.98 23.21 44.04
CA SER A 10 -45.09 24.29 44.55
C SER A 10 -43.98 23.89 45.56
N MET A 11 -42.89 24.66 45.76
CA MET A 11 -42.57 26.05 45.35
C MET A 11 -41.23 26.20 44.58
N LEU A 12 -41.09 27.34 43.90
CA LEU A 12 -39.86 27.92 43.37
C LEU A 12 -39.43 29.10 44.26
N THR A 13 -38.13 29.40 44.38
CA THR A 13 -37.67 30.69 44.98
C THR A 13 -36.56 31.33 44.16
N MET A 14 -36.79 32.57 43.75
CA MET A 14 -35.99 33.39 42.83
C MET A 14 -36.13 34.87 43.28
N THR A 15 -35.14 35.76 43.22
CA THR A 15 -33.72 35.66 42.78
C THR A 15 -32.93 36.74 43.52
N MET A 16 -31.62 36.60 43.75
CA MET A 16 -30.77 37.78 43.98
C MET A 16 -29.35 37.67 43.43
N ALA A 17 -28.90 38.75 42.79
CA ALA A 17 -27.54 39.00 42.35
C ALA A 17 -27.17 40.43 42.73
N GLY A 18 -25.89 40.69 43.01
CA GLY A 18 -25.38 42.01 43.36
C GLY A 18 -23.94 41.91 43.82
N GLY A 19 -23.04 42.63 43.15
CA GLY A 19 -21.60 42.62 43.45
C GLY A 19 -21.07 44.00 43.78
N MET A 20 -19.91 44.03 44.44
CA MET A 20 -19.02 45.18 44.58
C MET A 20 -17.62 44.65 44.25
N LEU A 21 -16.93 45.17 43.22
CA LEU A 21 -16.21 46.46 43.18
C LEU A 21 -15.11 46.57 44.23
N ALA A 22 -13.89 46.86 43.74
CA ALA A 22 -12.66 46.93 44.52
C ALA A 22 -12.19 48.38 44.70
N ALA A 23 -11.45 48.65 45.78
CA ALA A 23 -10.56 49.82 45.90
C ALA A 23 -9.53 49.64 47.03
N CYS A 24 -8.35 50.22 46.84
CA CYS A 24 -7.32 50.58 47.85
C CYS A 24 -6.61 49.45 48.63
N SER A 25 -5.33 49.60 49.01
CA SER A 25 -4.28 50.51 48.49
C SER A 25 -2.89 50.06 48.95
N SER A 26 -1.90 50.32 48.10
CA SER A 26 -0.44 50.28 48.32
C SER A 26 0.09 50.37 49.76
N ASN A 27 1.04 49.49 50.09
CA ASN A 27 2.39 49.95 50.42
C ASN A 27 3.47 48.92 49.99
N SER A 28 4.74 49.34 49.91
CA SER A 28 5.84 48.59 49.28
C SER A 28 6.83 47.96 50.26
N ASP A 29 7.37 46.78 49.92
CA ASP A 29 8.83 46.56 49.93
C ASP A 29 9.27 45.43 48.97
N ASN A 30 10.57 45.27 48.77
CA ASN A 30 11.21 44.46 47.72
C ASN A 30 11.41 42.97 48.06
N GLY A 31 11.23 42.11 47.05
CA GLY A 31 11.61 40.70 47.08
C GLY A 31 11.44 40.04 45.70
N GLY A 32 12.54 39.76 44.99
CA GLY A 32 12.49 39.32 43.60
C GLY A 32 12.15 37.83 43.41
N ALA A 33 11.10 37.55 42.63
CA ALA A 33 10.77 36.22 42.10
C ALA A 33 10.23 36.34 40.65
N ALA A 34 10.27 35.24 39.89
CA ALA A 34 9.94 35.25 38.47
C ALA A 34 8.45 35.52 38.18
N LYS A 35 8.16 36.15 37.02
CA LYS A 35 6.78 36.32 36.52
C LYS A 35 6.13 34.96 36.26
N PRO A 36 4.94 34.66 36.83
CA PRO A 36 4.05 33.67 36.27
C PRO A 36 3.57 34.12 34.88
N GLY A 37 3.54 33.20 33.91
CA GLY A 37 2.81 33.41 32.66
C GLY A 37 1.30 33.36 32.93
N ALA A 38 0.52 34.17 32.20
CA ALA A 38 -0.93 34.28 32.42
C ALA A 38 -1.71 33.05 31.93
N ASP A 39 -2.95 32.94 32.41
CA ASP A 39 -3.87 31.82 32.27
C ASP A 39 -3.95 31.18 30.87
N GLY A 40 -3.76 29.86 30.83
CA GLY A 40 -4.13 28.99 29.72
C GLY A 40 -5.00 27.85 30.20
N THR A 41 -6.28 27.82 29.83
CA THR A 41 -7.20 26.71 30.17
C THR A 41 -6.71 25.41 29.55
N GLY A 42 -6.55 24.37 30.37
CA GLY A 42 -5.75 23.20 30.03
C GLY A 42 -6.13 22.45 28.75
N LYS A 43 -5.15 22.23 27.88
CA LYS A 43 -5.12 21.08 26.97
C LYS A 43 -4.24 20.00 27.56
N ASN A 44 -4.74 18.77 27.66
CA ASN A 44 -3.97 17.59 28.08
C ASN A 44 -3.01 17.08 26.97
N VAL A 45 -2.54 17.96 26.07
CA VAL A 45 -1.77 17.55 24.88
C VAL A 45 -0.53 18.42 24.74
N ASN A 46 0.64 17.81 24.91
CA ASN A 46 1.91 18.46 24.66
C ASN A 46 2.07 18.61 23.13
N PRO A 47 2.50 19.77 22.57
CA PRO A 47 2.67 19.91 21.12
C PRO A 47 3.81 19.07 20.52
N SER A 48 4.83 18.77 21.32
CA SER A 48 6.05 18.07 20.92
C SER A 48 6.62 17.22 22.06
N GLY A 49 7.49 16.26 21.74
CA GLY A 49 8.12 15.38 22.75
C GLY A 49 7.21 14.31 23.33
N MET A 50 7.73 13.60 24.34
CA MET A 50 7.02 12.56 25.11
C MET A 50 6.96 12.96 26.59
N PRO A 51 5.88 12.62 27.33
CA PRO A 51 4.67 11.96 26.83
C PRO A 51 3.83 12.88 25.93
N ILE A 52 2.92 12.30 25.16
CA ILE A 52 2.02 13.05 24.27
C ILE A 52 0.91 13.72 25.09
N VAL A 53 0.44 13.04 26.13
CA VAL A 53 -0.55 13.54 27.10
C VAL A 53 0.00 13.51 28.52
N ASN A 54 -0.41 14.46 29.36
CA ASN A 54 0.09 14.58 30.73
C ASN A 54 -0.69 13.68 31.70
N GLU A 55 -2.01 13.60 31.53
CA GLU A 55 -2.91 12.64 32.16
C GLU A 55 -3.18 11.46 31.20
N PRO A 56 -3.23 10.20 31.67
CA PRO A 56 -3.38 9.03 30.79
C PRO A 56 -4.64 9.06 29.92
N LEU A 57 -4.47 8.82 28.62
CA LEU A 57 -5.56 8.74 27.65
C LEU A 57 -5.80 7.28 27.22
N SER A 58 -7.06 6.95 26.93
CA SER A 58 -7.48 5.70 26.31
C SER A 58 -8.22 5.98 25.00
N LEU A 59 -7.89 5.22 23.94
CA LEU A 59 -8.53 5.28 22.62
C LEU A 59 -8.95 3.87 22.18
N LYS A 60 -10.00 3.77 21.35
CA LYS A 60 -10.39 2.53 20.66
C LYS A 60 -10.20 2.70 19.16
N PHE A 61 -9.53 1.76 18.49
CA PHE A 61 -9.37 1.77 17.02
C PHE A 61 -9.99 0.54 16.34
N PHE A 62 -10.68 0.75 15.23
CA PHE A 62 -11.08 -0.34 14.32
C PHE A 62 -9.86 -0.75 13.49
N THR A 63 -9.45 -2.02 13.59
CA THR A 63 -8.11 -2.44 13.16
C THR A 63 -8.11 -3.65 12.23
N GLY A 64 -7.53 -3.50 11.05
CA GLY A 64 -7.26 -4.63 10.16
C GLY A 64 -6.03 -5.43 10.60
N LYS A 65 -6.12 -6.77 10.64
CA LYS A 65 -4.99 -7.66 10.91
C LYS A 65 -4.74 -8.74 9.85
N SER A 66 -3.47 -9.07 9.68
CA SER A 66 -2.97 -10.23 8.94
C SER A 66 -3.16 -11.54 9.73
N PRO A 67 -3.28 -12.70 9.07
CA PRO A 67 -3.07 -14.01 9.71
C PRO A 67 -1.70 -14.17 10.37
N THR A 68 -0.68 -13.41 9.93
CA THR A 68 0.67 -13.40 10.52
C THR A 68 0.82 -12.52 11.77
N ASN A 69 -0.21 -11.77 12.19
CA ASN A 69 -0.18 -11.02 13.45
C ASN A 69 -0.75 -11.84 14.62
N GLY A 70 -0.28 -11.55 15.83
CA GLY A 70 -0.92 -12.00 17.07
C GLY A 70 -2.38 -11.54 17.20
N ASN A 71 -3.14 -12.20 18.08
CA ASN A 71 -4.56 -11.94 18.31
C ASN A 71 -4.87 -10.77 19.26
N LYS A 72 -3.84 -10.04 19.73
CA LYS A 72 -3.99 -8.90 20.65
C LYS A 72 -2.81 -7.96 20.44
N PHE A 73 -3.05 -6.79 19.85
CA PHE A 73 -1.98 -5.90 19.36
C PHE A 73 -1.30 -5.20 20.53
N GLU A 74 -2.09 -4.70 21.49
CA GLU A 74 -1.65 -4.07 22.73
C GLU A 74 -0.85 -5.00 23.66
N ASP A 75 -0.73 -6.30 23.33
CA ASP A 75 0.18 -7.21 24.02
C ASP A 75 1.59 -7.29 23.44
N THR A 76 1.81 -6.78 22.23
CA THR A 76 3.14 -6.77 21.58
C THR A 76 4.08 -5.73 22.19
N LEU A 77 5.40 -5.97 22.11
CA LEU A 77 6.42 -5.06 22.65
C LEU A 77 6.26 -3.64 22.13
N VAL A 78 6.10 -3.45 20.82
CA VAL A 78 6.00 -2.10 20.21
C VAL A 78 4.86 -1.30 20.83
N TRP A 79 3.67 -1.89 21.02
CA TRP A 79 2.52 -1.19 21.57
C TRP A 79 2.57 -1.02 23.09
N LYS A 80 3.07 -2.01 23.84
CA LYS A 80 3.27 -1.89 25.29
C LYS A 80 4.23 -0.78 25.66
N GLU A 81 5.37 -0.71 24.97
CA GLU A 81 6.39 0.28 25.28
C GLU A 81 6.03 1.66 24.70
N TYR A 82 5.27 1.73 23.60
CA TYR A 82 4.74 3.01 23.12
C TYR A 82 3.63 3.57 24.02
N ALA A 83 2.79 2.73 24.64
CA ALA A 83 1.79 3.20 25.61
C ALA A 83 2.45 3.88 26.83
N LYS A 84 3.55 3.30 27.36
CA LYS A 84 4.33 3.93 28.45
C LYS A 84 4.98 5.26 28.03
N GLN A 85 5.53 5.33 26.82
CA GLN A 85 6.19 6.54 26.31
C GLN A 85 5.20 7.66 26.01
N SER A 86 4.09 7.34 25.33
CA SER A 86 3.09 8.31 24.89
C SER A 86 2.11 8.74 26.00
N ASN A 87 1.94 7.91 27.03
CA ASN A 87 0.84 7.98 28.02
C ASN A 87 -0.56 7.75 27.39
N ILE A 88 -0.62 7.08 26.23
CA ILE A 88 -1.85 6.76 25.49
C ILE A 88 -1.98 5.24 25.34
N ASN A 89 -3.05 4.69 25.91
CA ASN A 89 -3.43 3.28 25.75
C ASN A 89 -4.40 3.13 24.57
N VAL A 90 -4.22 2.08 23.76
CA VAL A 90 -5.07 1.82 22.59
C VAL A 90 -5.66 0.42 22.66
N ALA A 91 -6.99 0.33 22.61
CA ALA A 91 -7.72 -0.91 22.42
C ALA A 91 -7.96 -1.15 20.93
N PHE A 92 -7.33 -2.18 20.36
CA PHE A 92 -7.43 -2.49 18.94
C PHE A 92 -8.56 -3.51 18.70
N GLU A 93 -9.65 -3.10 18.06
CA GLU A 93 -10.71 -4.01 17.60
C GLU A 93 -10.24 -4.74 16.33
N LEU A 94 -9.65 -5.93 16.51
CA LEU A 94 -8.99 -6.67 15.43
C LEU A 94 -9.99 -7.40 14.51
N VAL A 95 -9.95 -7.05 13.23
CA VAL A 95 -10.70 -7.69 12.14
C VAL A 95 -9.71 -8.34 11.15
N PRO A 96 -9.80 -9.67 10.89
CA PRO A 96 -9.01 -10.33 9.86
C PRO A 96 -9.20 -9.68 8.48
N PHE A 97 -8.12 -9.49 7.72
CA PHE A 97 -8.14 -8.81 6.41
C PHE A 97 -9.15 -9.39 5.40
N GLU A 98 -9.45 -10.70 5.47
CA GLU A 98 -10.50 -11.39 4.70
C GLU A 98 -11.91 -10.76 4.89
N ASN A 99 -12.26 -10.39 6.13
CA ASN A 99 -13.60 -9.90 6.51
C ASN A 99 -13.62 -8.37 6.69
N LEU A 100 -12.50 -7.70 6.40
CA LEU A 100 -12.28 -6.29 6.73
C LEU A 100 -13.24 -5.36 5.99
N THR A 101 -13.41 -5.55 4.68
CA THR A 101 -14.23 -4.67 3.84
C THR A 101 -15.70 -4.68 4.29
N GLU A 102 -16.26 -5.85 4.57
CA GLU A 102 -17.64 -5.99 5.03
C GLU A 102 -17.85 -5.33 6.39
N LYS A 103 -17.03 -5.67 7.40
CA LYS A 103 -17.16 -5.10 8.74
C LYS A 103 -16.90 -3.59 8.78
N LYS A 104 -15.92 -3.10 8.01
CA LYS A 104 -15.64 -1.66 7.85
C LYS A 104 -16.87 -0.93 7.29
N ASN A 105 -17.46 -1.46 6.22
CA ASN A 105 -18.65 -0.88 5.60
C ASN A 105 -19.85 -0.86 6.56
N LEU A 106 -20.07 -1.94 7.31
CA LEU A 106 -21.13 -2.03 8.32
C LEU A 106 -20.94 -1.01 9.44
N VAL A 107 -19.72 -0.89 9.99
CA VAL A 107 -19.37 0.04 11.08
C VAL A 107 -19.47 1.51 10.64
N LEU A 108 -19.03 1.83 9.43
CA LEU A 108 -19.19 3.19 8.87
C LEU A 108 -20.65 3.54 8.58
N ALA A 109 -21.44 2.61 8.03
CA ALA A 109 -22.85 2.82 7.72
C ALA A 109 -23.74 2.88 8.98
N GLY A 110 -23.40 2.13 10.03
CA GLY A 110 -24.15 2.11 11.30
C GLY A 110 -23.94 3.35 12.18
N GLY A 111 -22.92 4.17 11.91
CA GLY A 111 -22.65 5.39 12.66
C GLY A 111 -22.03 5.19 14.04
N ASP A 112 -21.83 3.95 14.50
CA ASP A 112 -21.16 3.57 15.76
C ASP A 112 -19.73 3.07 15.48
N TYR A 113 -18.91 3.97 14.96
CA TYR A 113 -17.49 3.76 14.66
C TYR A 113 -16.59 4.33 15.76
N PRO A 114 -15.39 3.77 16.02
CA PRO A 114 -14.56 4.15 17.15
C PRO A 114 -13.65 5.37 16.85
N ASP A 115 -12.70 5.71 17.74
CA ASP A 115 -11.91 6.95 17.68
C ASP A 115 -11.03 7.11 16.43
N ALA A 116 -10.55 5.99 15.87
CA ALA A 116 -9.85 5.97 14.59
C ALA A 116 -9.98 4.61 13.89
N PHE A 117 -9.64 4.60 12.61
CA PHE A 117 -9.41 3.41 11.81
C PHE A 117 -7.89 3.24 11.61
N TYR A 118 -7.34 2.06 11.92
CA TYR A 118 -5.91 1.75 11.82
C TYR A 118 -5.69 0.48 11.00
N SER A 119 -4.80 0.47 10.01
CA SER A 119 -4.61 -0.66 9.07
C SER A 119 -5.91 -1.09 8.36
N ALA A 120 -6.91 -0.22 8.33
CA ALA A 120 -8.28 -0.54 7.91
C ALA A 120 -8.50 -0.53 6.39
N ARG A 121 -7.44 -0.24 5.61
CA ARG A 121 -7.47 -0.17 4.14
C ARG A 121 -8.63 0.70 3.64
N LEU A 122 -8.70 1.95 4.12
CA LEU A 122 -9.63 2.94 3.59
C LEU A 122 -9.17 3.39 2.20
N SER A 123 -10.08 3.33 1.23
CA SER A 123 -9.87 3.78 -0.15
C SER A 123 -10.12 5.28 -0.30
N ALA A 124 -9.59 5.90 -1.37
CA ALA A 124 -9.85 7.31 -1.67
C ALA A 124 -11.35 7.63 -1.81
N ALA A 125 -12.15 6.72 -2.37
CA ALA A 125 -13.60 6.88 -2.50
C ALA A 125 -14.30 6.90 -1.12
N GLU A 126 -13.89 6.03 -0.18
CA GLU A 126 -14.41 6.05 1.18
C GLU A 126 -13.97 7.31 1.94
N LEU A 127 -12.72 7.75 1.77
CA LEU A 127 -12.20 8.98 2.38
C LEU A 127 -12.92 10.23 1.85
N SER A 128 -13.17 10.31 0.53
CA SER A 128 -13.94 11.40 -0.09
C SER A 128 -15.39 11.42 0.43
N LYS A 129 -16.08 10.27 0.36
CA LYS A 129 -17.48 10.14 0.79
C LYS A 129 -17.68 10.43 2.28
N TYR A 130 -16.94 9.74 3.15
CA TYR A 130 -17.14 9.86 4.59
C TYR A 130 -16.45 11.12 5.16
N GLY A 131 -15.38 11.61 4.53
CA GLY A 131 -14.77 12.90 4.87
C GLY A 131 -15.68 14.08 4.58
N SER A 132 -16.28 14.15 3.39
CA SER A 132 -17.25 15.20 3.03
C SER A 132 -18.54 15.14 3.88
N GLN A 133 -18.95 13.95 4.33
CA GLN A 133 -20.01 13.75 5.32
C GLN A 133 -19.59 14.09 6.77
N GLY A 134 -18.35 14.49 7.00
CA GLY A 134 -17.83 14.87 8.32
C GLY A 134 -17.64 13.70 9.29
N VAL A 135 -17.62 12.45 8.81
CA VAL A 135 -17.31 11.24 9.61
C VAL A 135 -15.82 11.18 9.95
N PHE A 136 -14.95 11.52 9.00
CA PHE A 136 -13.50 11.67 9.23
C PHE A 136 -13.12 13.11 9.52
N VAL A 137 -12.15 13.30 10.41
CA VAL A 137 -11.63 14.62 10.79
C VAL A 137 -10.78 15.19 9.66
N LYS A 138 -10.97 16.47 9.33
CA LYS A 138 -10.10 17.22 8.42
C LYS A 138 -8.75 17.44 9.08
N LEU A 139 -7.70 16.88 8.50
CA LEU A 139 -6.36 16.86 9.10
C LEU A 139 -5.49 18.07 8.71
N ASN A 140 -5.89 18.91 7.75
CA ASN A 140 -5.08 20.00 7.19
C ASN A 140 -4.40 20.85 8.29
N ASP A 141 -5.19 21.59 9.08
CA ASP A 141 -4.68 22.49 10.12
C ASP A 141 -4.03 21.73 11.29
N LEU A 142 -4.50 20.50 11.55
CA LEU A 142 -3.97 19.64 12.60
C LEU A 142 -2.57 19.12 12.26
N ILE A 143 -2.30 18.81 10.99
CA ILE A 143 -0.97 18.39 10.53
C ILE A 143 0.02 19.54 10.68
N ASP A 144 -0.37 20.76 10.31
CA ASP A 144 0.47 21.96 10.44
C ASP A 144 0.81 22.32 11.89
N GLN A 145 -0.04 21.93 12.86
CA GLN A 145 0.15 22.22 14.29
C GLN A 145 0.74 21.06 15.12
N TYR A 146 0.42 19.82 14.75
CA TYR A 146 0.66 18.63 15.61
C TYR A 146 1.32 17.44 14.90
N ALA A 147 1.56 17.48 13.58
CA ALA A 147 2.24 16.40 12.86
C ALA A 147 3.53 16.86 12.13
N PRO A 148 4.56 17.34 12.86
CA PRO A 148 5.77 17.89 12.28
C PRO A 148 6.59 16.86 11.47
N ASN A 149 6.56 15.57 11.82
CA ASN A 149 7.32 14.56 11.08
C ASN A 149 6.61 14.22 9.76
N PHE A 150 5.29 14.04 9.78
CA PHE A 150 4.51 13.81 8.59
C PHE A 150 4.47 15.04 7.66
N LYS A 151 4.41 16.26 8.22
CA LYS A 151 4.56 17.50 7.46
C LYS A 151 5.90 17.55 6.72
N LYS A 152 7.01 17.30 7.44
CA LYS A 152 8.36 17.21 6.83
C LYS A 152 8.45 16.11 5.77
N LEU A 153 7.71 15.01 5.93
CA LEU A 153 7.65 13.94 4.93
C LEU A 153 6.89 14.39 3.66
N MET A 154 5.79 15.13 3.79
CA MET A 154 5.11 15.76 2.64
C MET A 154 5.96 16.85 1.97
N GLU A 155 6.76 17.60 2.72
CA GLU A 155 7.71 18.58 2.17
C GLU A 155 8.85 17.88 1.39
N LYS A 156 9.34 16.74 1.89
CA LYS A 156 10.34 15.89 1.21
C LYS A 156 9.77 15.19 -0.04
N TYR A 157 8.50 14.79 -0.01
CA TYR A 157 7.81 14.10 -1.11
C TYR A 157 6.42 14.70 -1.38
N PRO A 158 6.33 15.79 -2.18
CA PRO A 158 5.07 16.51 -2.42
C PRO A 158 3.91 15.64 -2.91
N ASP A 159 4.18 14.58 -3.67
CA ASP A 159 3.17 13.63 -4.18
C ASP A 159 2.34 12.94 -3.09
N ILE A 160 2.82 12.88 -1.85
CA ILE A 160 2.03 12.44 -0.68
C ILE A 160 0.84 13.38 -0.49
N LYS A 161 1.08 14.70 -0.48
CA LYS A 161 0.03 15.71 -0.33
C LYS A 161 -0.95 15.64 -1.50
N LYS A 162 -0.45 15.48 -2.73
CA LYS A 162 -1.30 15.34 -3.93
C LYS A 162 -2.25 14.14 -3.84
N GLY A 163 -1.71 12.98 -3.44
CA GLY A 163 -2.46 11.72 -3.31
C GLY A 163 -3.46 11.70 -2.15
N LEU A 164 -3.17 12.38 -1.04
CA LEU A 164 -4.07 12.44 0.13
C LEU A 164 -5.13 13.54 0.05
N THR A 165 -4.90 14.60 -0.72
CA THR A 165 -5.85 15.70 -0.84
C THR A 165 -7.02 15.28 -1.72
N MET A 166 -8.20 15.11 -1.11
CA MET A 166 -9.45 14.73 -1.76
C MET A 166 -9.96 15.83 -2.74
N PRO A 167 -11.05 15.59 -3.50
CA PRO A 167 -11.58 16.58 -4.45
C PRO A 167 -12.06 17.89 -3.79
N ASP A 168 -12.45 17.84 -2.52
CA ASP A 168 -12.89 18.96 -1.70
C ASP A 168 -11.75 19.79 -1.07
N GLY A 169 -10.50 19.46 -1.39
CA GLY A 169 -9.30 20.14 -0.88
C GLY A 169 -8.82 19.68 0.50
N ASN A 170 -9.48 18.71 1.14
CA ASN A 170 -9.14 18.27 2.49
C ASN A 170 -8.34 16.95 2.50
N ILE A 171 -7.55 16.75 3.55
CA ILE A 171 -6.86 15.50 3.88
C ILE A 171 -7.61 14.85 5.04
N TYR A 172 -7.96 13.57 4.91
CA TYR A 172 -8.73 12.82 5.92
C TYR A 172 -8.00 11.61 6.51
N SER A 173 -6.77 11.35 6.05
CA SER A 173 -5.99 10.17 6.42
C SER A 173 -4.49 10.40 6.43
N LEU A 174 -3.78 9.44 7.03
CA LEU A 174 -2.33 9.27 6.90
C LEU A 174 -2.04 7.91 6.22
N PRO A 175 -1.00 7.81 5.37
CA PRO A 175 -0.79 6.65 4.50
C PRO A 175 0.21 5.62 5.04
N SER A 176 0.21 4.43 4.47
CA SER A 176 1.43 3.62 4.38
C SER A 176 2.31 4.25 3.29
N PHE A 177 3.45 4.81 3.66
CA PHE A 177 4.39 5.42 2.70
C PHE A 177 5.74 4.72 2.74
N TYR A 178 6.17 4.20 1.59
CA TYR A 178 7.47 3.55 1.43
C TYR A 178 8.44 4.54 0.77
N ASP A 179 9.71 4.55 1.18
CA ASP A 179 10.68 5.47 0.57
C ASP A 179 10.83 5.22 -0.95
N PRO A 180 10.64 6.21 -1.82
CA PRO A 180 10.93 6.13 -3.25
C PRO A 180 12.33 5.62 -3.60
N THR A 181 13.32 5.76 -2.71
CA THR A 181 14.67 5.21 -2.93
C THR A 181 14.78 3.71 -2.63
N PHE A 182 13.87 3.14 -1.83
CA PHE A 182 13.87 1.72 -1.47
C PHE A 182 13.25 0.87 -2.59
N LEU A 183 13.85 0.93 -3.79
CA LEU A 183 13.33 0.31 -5.01
C LEU A 183 13.04 -1.20 -4.88
N PRO A 184 13.80 -2.03 -4.15
CA PRO A 184 13.43 -3.45 -3.91
C PRO A 184 12.06 -3.67 -3.26
N MET A 185 11.54 -2.68 -2.52
CA MET A 185 10.17 -2.70 -1.97
C MET A 185 9.12 -2.28 -3.00
N LEU A 186 9.53 -1.44 -3.96
CA LEU A 186 8.67 -0.80 -4.95
C LEU A 186 8.60 -1.53 -6.28
N ILE A 187 9.60 -2.32 -6.67
CA ILE A 187 9.37 -3.37 -7.68
C ILE A 187 8.21 -4.25 -7.21
N GLY A 188 7.31 -4.63 -8.11
CA GLY A 188 6.20 -5.53 -7.80
C GLY A 188 6.70 -6.96 -7.58
N THR A 189 5.88 -7.95 -7.88
CA THR A 189 6.38 -9.31 -8.11
C THR A 189 7.35 -9.30 -9.29
N PRO A 190 8.61 -9.74 -9.16
CA PRO A 190 9.53 -9.81 -10.30
C PRO A 190 9.26 -11.01 -11.20
N LEU A 191 9.75 -10.96 -12.44
CA LEU A 191 9.96 -12.13 -13.27
C LEU A 191 11.21 -12.89 -12.81
N TRP A 192 11.02 -14.09 -12.27
CA TRP A 192 12.10 -14.99 -11.86
C TRP A 192 12.32 -16.09 -12.90
N VAL A 193 13.56 -16.48 -13.12
CA VAL A 193 13.96 -17.65 -13.92
C VAL A 193 14.84 -18.60 -13.11
N ASN A 194 14.72 -19.89 -13.38
CA ASN A 194 15.46 -20.96 -12.71
C ASN A 194 16.92 -20.96 -13.22
N LYS A 195 17.85 -20.53 -12.36
CA LYS A 195 19.27 -20.36 -12.68
C LYS A 195 19.94 -21.71 -12.97
N GLU A 196 19.60 -22.75 -12.23
CA GLU A 196 20.15 -24.09 -12.44
C GLU A 196 19.79 -24.61 -13.83
N TRP A 197 18.62 -24.22 -14.35
CA TRP A 197 18.19 -24.57 -15.71
C TRP A 197 18.89 -23.73 -16.78
N LEU A 198 19.20 -22.46 -16.52
CA LEU A 198 20.10 -21.67 -17.39
C LEU A 198 21.50 -22.32 -17.47
N ASP A 199 22.05 -22.72 -16.32
CA ASP A 199 23.35 -23.38 -16.20
C ASP A 199 23.37 -24.72 -16.96
N LYS A 200 22.36 -25.58 -16.76
CA LYS A 200 22.17 -26.86 -17.47
C LYS A 200 22.03 -26.69 -18.99
N LEU A 201 21.38 -25.63 -19.45
CA LEU A 201 21.14 -25.34 -20.87
C LEU A 201 22.29 -24.59 -21.55
N GLY A 202 23.34 -24.21 -20.80
CA GLY A 202 24.51 -23.48 -21.32
C GLY A 202 24.17 -22.09 -21.86
N ILE A 203 23.28 -21.35 -21.20
CA ILE A 203 22.76 -20.05 -21.66
C ILE A 203 22.92 -18.96 -20.59
N GLU A 204 23.11 -17.72 -21.03
CA GLU A 204 23.10 -16.56 -20.15
C GLU A 204 21.69 -16.18 -19.68
N GLU A 205 21.63 -15.32 -18.66
CA GLU A 205 20.41 -14.64 -18.22
C GLU A 205 19.77 -13.84 -19.38
N PRO A 206 18.48 -14.08 -19.73
CA PRO A 206 17.79 -13.35 -20.80
C PRO A 206 17.68 -11.84 -20.55
N LYS A 207 18.09 -11.05 -21.55
CA LYS A 207 18.04 -9.58 -21.56
C LYS A 207 17.02 -9.05 -22.58
N THR A 208 16.62 -9.85 -23.56
CA THR A 208 15.58 -9.53 -24.55
C THR A 208 14.36 -10.44 -24.48
N THR A 209 13.22 -10.01 -25.01
CA THR A 209 12.01 -10.84 -25.13
C THR A 209 12.20 -12.06 -26.02
N GLU A 210 13.09 -11.99 -27.01
CA GLU A 210 13.44 -13.13 -27.87
C GLU A 210 14.33 -14.13 -27.13
N GLU A 211 15.39 -13.68 -26.43
CA GLU A 211 16.20 -14.55 -25.56
C GLU A 211 15.34 -15.27 -24.50
N PHE A 212 14.38 -14.57 -23.92
CA PHE A 212 13.46 -15.16 -22.95
C PHE A 212 12.56 -16.22 -23.60
N TYR A 213 12.00 -15.96 -24.79
CA TYR A 213 11.25 -16.96 -25.55
C TYR A 213 12.11 -18.19 -25.91
N GLN A 214 13.36 -18.01 -26.32
CA GLN A 214 14.30 -19.12 -26.61
C GLN A 214 14.65 -19.93 -25.35
N TYR A 215 14.76 -19.29 -24.18
CA TYR A 215 14.86 -20.00 -22.90
C TYR A 215 13.62 -20.85 -22.63
N LEU A 216 12.42 -20.28 -22.76
CA LEU A 216 11.17 -21.02 -22.54
C LEU A 216 11.05 -22.24 -23.46
N LYS A 217 11.47 -22.14 -24.73
CA LYS A 217 11.50 -23.28 -25.65
C LYS A 217 12.41 -24.40 -25.17
N LYS A 218 13.67 -24.08 -24.87
CA LYS A 218 14.64 -25.05 -24.35
C LYS A 218 14.15 -25.75 -23.08
N VAL A 219 13.45 -25.02 -22.21
CA VAL A 219 12.83 -25.58 -20.99
C VAL A 219 11.70 -26.56 -21.30
N LYS A 220 10.87 -26.29 -22.31
CA LYS A 220 9.83 -27.25 -22.75
C LYS A 220 10.42 -28.50 -23.40
N GLU A 221 11.56 -28.36 -24.07
CA GLU A 221 12.18 -29.39 -24.92
C GLU A 221 13.13 -30.33 -24.15
N THR A 222 13.38 -30.11 -22.85
CA THR A 222 14.42 -30.79 -22.07
C THR A 222 13.93 -31.20 -20.67
N ASP A 223 14.20 -32.44 -20.24
CA ASP A 223 14.09 -32.85 -18.83
C ASP A 223 15.22 -32.17 -18.02
N LEU A 224 14.88 -31.06 -17.36
CA LEU A 224 15.79 -30.21 -16.60
C LEU A 224 15.64 -30.42 -15.09
N ASN A 225 14.50 -30.95 -14.65
CA ASN A 225 14.30 -31.35 -13.27
C ASN A 225 14.89 -32.75 -12.98
N GLY A 226 15.07 -33.59 -14.00
CA GLY A 226 15.81 -34.86 -13.96
C GLY A 226 14.97 -36.06 -13.56
N ASN A 227 13.66 -36.05 -13.83
CA ASN A 227 12.73 -37.09 -13.37
C ASN A 227 12.34 -38.13 -14.44
N GLY A 228 12.80 -37.97 -15.69
CA GLY A 228 12.47 -38.86 -16.81
C GLY A 228 11.14 -38.55 -17.50
N GLN A 229 10.51 -37.41 -17.21
CA GLN A 229 9.30 -36.92 -17.85
C GLN A 229 9.50 -35.47 -18.28
N HIS A 230 8.79 -35.06 -19.33
CA HIS A 230 8.70 -33.65 -19.74
C HIS A 230 7.53 -32.97 -19.02
N ASP A 231 7.66 -32.75 -17.70
CA ASP A 231 6.65 -32.08 -16.88
C ASP A 231 7.03 -30.63 -16.48
N GLU A 232 8.15 -30.13 -17.01
CA GLU A 232 8.54 -28.72 -17.01
C GLU A 232 7.41 -27.79 -17.50
N ILE A 233 7.14 -26.76 -16.71
CA ILE A 233 6.26 -25.64 -17.05
C ILE A 233 7.16 -24.42 -17.28
N PRO A 234 7.40 -24.00 -18.54
CA PRO A 234 8.42 -22.99 -18.81
C PRO A 234 8.10 -21.63 -18.19
N TYR A 235 6.82 -21.22 -18.17
CA TYR A 235 6.40 -19.96 -17.54
C TYR A 235 4.99 -20.07 -16.90
N SER A 236 4.85 -19.67 -15.64
CA SER A 236 3.55 -19.60 -14.94
C SER A 236 3.44 -18.37 -14.03
N SER A 237 2.21 -17.97 -13.68
CA SER A 237 1.89 -17.02 -12.60
C SER A 237 0.40 -17.15 -12.24
N ALA A 238 -0.04 -16.50 -11.16
CA ALA A 238 -1.43 -16.43 -10.74
C ALA A 238 -2.23 -15.48 -11.66
N GLY A 239 -2.49 -15.92 -12.90
CA GLY A 239 -3.25 -15.18 -13.91
C GLY A 239 -2.39 -14.56 -15.03
N ILE A 240 -2.89 -14.64 -16.26
CA ILE A 240 -2.24 -14.09 -17.47
C ILE A 240 -1.85 -12.60 -17.36
N GLY A 241 -2.66 -11.81 -16.66
CA GLY A 241 -2.41 -10.38 -16.44
C GLY A 241 -1.09 -10.10 -15.70
N ASN A 242 -0.61 -11.01 -14.84
CA ASN A 242 0.69 -10.86 -14.16
C ASN A 242 1.85 -11.04 -15.15
N LEU A 243 1.74 -12.00 -16.09
CA LEU A 243 2.76 -12.20 -17.13
C LEU A 243 2.83 -10.96 -18.05
N ILE A 244 1.67 -10.48 -18.49
CA ILE A 244 1.52 -9.27 -19.32
C ILE A 244 2.10 -8.04 -18.60
N ASN A 245 1.87 -7.90 -17.29
CA ASN A 245 2.40 -6.80 -16.49
C ASN A 245 3.93 -6.80 -16.36
N GLN A 246 4.63 -7.93 -16.52
CA GLN A 246 6.09 -7.94 -16.67
C GLN A 246 6.51 -7.46 -18.07
N VAL A 247 5.97 -8.09 -19.12
CA VAL A 247 6.51 -7.93 -20.49
C VAL A 247 6.08 -6.64 -21.19
N LYS A 248 4.98 -5.99 -20.79
CA LYS A 248 4.46 -4.76 -21.43
C LYS A 248 5.49 -3.63 -21.55
N GLY A 249 6.45 -3.57 -20.63
CA GLY A 249 7.52 -2.56 -20.66
C GLY A 249 8.52 -2.73 -21.80
N ALA A 250 8.67 -3.95 -22.34
CA ALA A 250 9.45 -4.21 -23.56
C ALA A 250 8.79 -3.64 -24.83
N TRP A 251 7.55 -3.14 -24.72
CA TRP A 251 6.83 -2.40 -25.76
C TRP A 251 6.59 -0.92 -25.39
N GLY A 252 7.29 -0.41 -24.36
CA GLY A 252 7.15 0.99 -23.93
C GLY A 252 5.79 1.33 -23.32
N LEU A 253 5.06 0.33 -22.78
CA LEU A 253 3.74 0.48 -22.17
C LEU A 253 3.82 0.47 -20.63
N GLY A 254 2.92 1.21 -19.99
CA GLY A 254 2.84 1.30 -18.53
C GLY A 254 3.91 2.23 -17.94
N ASN A 255 4.26 3.31 -18.65
CA ASN A 255 5.35 4.21 -18.28
C ASN A 255 5.06 5.16 -17.10
N ARG A 256 4.08 4.80 -16.26
CA ARG A 256 3.67 5.49 -15.02
C ARG A 256 3.48 4.57 -13.81
N GLY A 257 3.93 3.31 -13.93
CA GLY A 257 3.90 2.31 -12.86
C GLY A 257 2.57 1.56 -12.77
N LEU A 258 2.28 0.98 -11.61
CA LEU A 258 1.14 0.07 -11.41
C LEU A 258 -0.15 0.74 -10.90
N GLY A 259 -0.12 2.03 -10.54
CA GLY A 259 -1.32 2.75 -10.07
C GLY A 259 -2.44 2.87 -11.11
N HIS A 260 -2.08 2.90 -12.41
CA HIS A 260 -3.02 3.11 -13.52
C HIS A 260 -2.82 2.04 -14.61
N PRO A 261 -3.42 0.84 -14.48
CA PRO A 261 -3.12 -0.30 -15.35
C PRO A 261 -3.61 -0.18 -16.81
N TYR A 262 -4.38 0.86 -17.14
CA TYR A 262 -4.97 1.10 -18.46
C TYR A 262 -4.49 2.38 -19.15
N VAL A 263 -3.98 3.37 -18.40
CA VAL A 263 -3.67 4.71 -18.90
C VAL A 263 -2.26 5.10 -18.50
N ASP A 264 -1.46 5.50 -19.48
CA ASP A 264 -0.13 6.09 -19.28
C ASP A 264 0.05 7.30 -20.22
N VAL A 265 1.28 7.82 -20.36
CA VAL A 265 1.57 8.93 -21.28
C VAL A 265 2.16 8.39 -22.58
N ASP A 266 1.63 8.83 -23.72
CA ASP A 266 2.26 8.62 -25.01
C ASP A 266 3.63 9.32 -25.08
N PRO A 267 4.76 8.60 -25.25
CA PRO A 267 6.08 9.21 -25.38
C PRO A 267 6.23 10.16 -26.57
N ALA A 268 5.42 10.01 -27.63
CA ALA A 268 5.52 10.82 -28.84
C ALA A 268 4.76 12.16 -28.75
N THR A 269 3.57 12.19 -28.13
CA THR A 269 2.75 13.40 -28.00
C THR A 269 2.70 14.01 -26.60
N ASN A 270 3.24 13.33 -25.58
CA ASN A 270 3.19 13.69 -24.17
C ASN A 270 1.75 13.94 -23.65
N LYS A 271 0.79 13.13 -24.13
CA LYS A 271 -0.63 13.15 -23.73
C LYS A 271 -1.03 11.82 -23.09
N LEU A 272 -2.12 11.81 -22.32
CA LEU A 272 -2.71 10.57 -21.83
C LEU A 272 -3.17 9.68 -23.01
N ARG A 273 -2.84 8.39 -22.98
CA ARG A 273 -3.34 7.38 -23.93
C ARG A 273 -3.95 6.19 -23.20
N PHE A 274 -4.91 5.52 -23.85
CA PHE A 274 -5.43 4.24 -23.39
C PHE A 274 -4.56 3.12 -23.95
N THR A 275 -3.70 2.53 -23.12
CA THR A 275 -2.68 1.56 -23.55
C THR A 275 -3.30 0.31 -24.19
N LYS A 276 -4.51 -0.07 -23.78
CA LYS A 276 -5.18 -1.30 -24.22
C LYS A 276 -5.76 -1.22 -25.65
N THR A 277 -5.65 -0.09 -26.33
CA THR A 277 -5.93 0.06 -27.77
C THR A 277 -4.70 0.50 -28.59
N ASP A 278 -3.53 0.55 -27.97
CA ASP A 278 -2.26 0.93 -28.62
C ASP A 278 -1.78 -0.17 -29.58
N PRO A 279 -1.26 0.15 -30.79
CA PRO A 279 -0.67 -0.84 -31.69
C PRO A 279 0.44 -1.69 -31.05
N LYS A 280 1.29 -1.12 -30.19
CA LYS A 280 2.32 -1.89 -29.47
C LYS A 280 1.72 -2.85 -28.45
N TYR A 281 0.52 -2.59 -27.93
CA TYR A 281 -0.20 -3.54 -27.08
C TYR A 281 -0.75 -4.72 -27.90
N LYS A 282 -1.17 -4.52 -29.16
CA LYS A 282 -1.49 -5.62 -30.10
C LYS A 282 -0.30 -6.56 -30.27
N GLU A 283 0.87 -6.02 -30.59
CA GLU A 283 2.10 -6.81 -30.80
C GLU A 283 2.53 -7.58 -29.55
N MET A 284 2.43 -6.96 -28.38
CA MET A 284 2.72 -7.60 -27.10
C MET A 284 1.75 -8.77 -26.84
N LEU A 285 0.45 -8.61 -27.13
CA LEU A 285 -0.49 -9.73 -27.09
C LEU A 285 -0.19 -10.81 -28.13
N GLN A 286 0.31 -10.47 -29.32
CA GLN A 286 0.76 -11.46 -30.32
C GLN A 286 1.96 -12.26 -29.82
N TYR A 287 2.92 -11.63 -29.14
CA TYR A 287 4.02 -12.33 -28.47
C TYR A 287 3.52 -13.27 -27.37
N VAL A 288 2.60 -12.81 -26.50
CA VAL A 288 2.05 -13.66 -25.42
C VAL A 288 1.15 -14.78 -25.96
N ASN A 289 0.42 -14.55 -27.06
CA ASN A 289 -0.29 -15.58 -27.81
C ASN A 289 0.66 -16.63 -28.39
N LYS A 290 1.80 -16.22 -28.99
CA LYS A 290 2.84 -17.15 -29.46
C LYS A 290 3.36 -18.03 -28.32
N LEU A 291 3.62 -17.46 -27.13
CA LEU A 291 4.01 -18.25 -25.95
C LEU A 291 2.93 -19.27 -25.56
N TYR A 292 1.66 -18.90 -25.60
CA TYR A 292 0.56 -19.82 -25.28
C TYR A 292 0.38 -20.92 -26.34
N ALA A 293 0.36 -20.55 -27.62
CA ALA A 293 0.17 -21.47 -28.74
C ALA A 293 1.32 -22.47 -28.92
N GLU A 294 2.57 -22.06 -28.64
CA GLU A 294 3.71 -22.98 -28.59
C GLU A 294 3.76 -23.81 -27.28
N GLY A 295 2.81 -23.62 -26.35
CA GLY A 295 2.74 -24.37 -25.09
C GLY A 295 3.87 -24.04 -24.12
N LEU A 296 4.34 -22.78 -24.14
CA LEU A 296 5.39 -22.24 -23.27
C LEU A 296 4.83 -21.61 -21.99
N LEU A 297 3.52 -21.38 -21.95
CA LEU A 297 2.78 -20.98 -20.74
C LEU A 297 2.10 -22.18 -20.09
N ASP A 298 1.95 -22.13 -18.78
CA ASP A 298 1.12 -23.06 -18.00
C ASP A 298 -0.29 -23.18 -18.60
N LYS A 299 -0.76 -24.40 -18.88
CA LYS A 299 -2.11 -24.67 -19.41
C LYS A 299 -3.23 -24.10 -18.53
N GLU A 300 -2.97 -23.90 -17.24
CA GLU A 300 -3.91 -23.37 -16.25
C GLU A 300 -3.80 -21.84 -16.07
N ILE A 301 -3.00 -21.12 -16.87
CA ILE A 301 -2.65 -19.69 -16.67
C ILE A 301 -3.86 -18.71 -16.56
N PHE A 302 -5.02 -19.08 -17.09
CA PHE A 302 -6.25 -18.27 -16.98
C PHE A 302 -7.03 -18.49 -15.68
N THR A 303 -6.74 -19.56 -14.94
CA THR A 303 -7.55 -20.02 -13.78
C THR A 303 -6.73 -20.33 -12.53
N ILE A 304 -5.41 -20.48 -12.65
CA ILE A 304 -4.51 -20.80 -11.54
C ILE A 304 -4.43 -19.67 -10.52
N LYS A 305 -4.41 -20.04 -9.23
CA LYS A 305 -4.29 -19.14 -8.07
C LYS A 305 -2.95 -19.36 -7.38
N ASP A 306 -2.50 -18.38 -6.60
CA ASP A 306 -1.23 -18.38 -5.88
C ASP A 306 -0.91 -19.69 -5.16
N SER A 307 -1.84 -20.26 -4.40
CA SER A 307 -1.61 -21.52 -3.68
C SER A 307 -1.30 -22.71 -4.59
N ALA A 308 -1.93 -22.78 -5.77
CA ALA A 308 -1.65 -23.82 -6.77
C ALA A 308 -0.34 -23.55 -7.52
N LEU A 309 -0.02 -22.29 -7.81
CA LEU A 309 1.26 -21.88 -8.38
C LEU A 309 2.43 -22.22 -7.44
N TYR A 310 2.32 -21.88 -6.15
CA TYR A 310 3.36 -22.15 -5.17
C TYR A 310 3.53 -23.67 -4.97
N ALA A 311 2.44 -24.45 -4.98
CA ALA A 311 2.50 -25.91 -4.95
C ALA A 311 3.18 -26.53 -6.20
N LYS A 312 3.07 -25.92 -7.39
CA LYS A 312 3.88 -26.31 -8.57
C LYS A 312 5.35 -25.95 -8.36
N GLY A 313 5.65 -24.75 -7.86
CA GLY A 313 7.02 -24.33 -7.56
C GLY A 313 7.72 -25.18 -6.49
N GLN A 314 7.00 -25.61 -5.46
CA GLN A 314 7.50 -26.52 -4.41
C GLN A 314 7.88 -27.91 -4.97
N LYS A 315 7.26 -28.34 -6.07
CA LYS A 315 7.65 -29.56 -6.81
C LYS A 315 8.87 -29.36 -7.72
N GLY A 316 9.34 -28.13 -7.91
CA GLY A 316 10.49 -27.82 -8.76
C GLY A 316 10.21 -27.72 -10.26
N VAL A 317 8.96 -27.91 -10.71
CA VAL A 317 8.61 -28.02 -12.15
C VAL A 317 8.48 -26.68 -12.89
N LEU A 318 8.73 -25.54 -12.25
CA LEU A 318 8.65 -24.23 -12.90
C LEU A 318 10.03 -23.81 -13.45
N GLY A 319 10.06 -23.34 -14.70
CA GLY A 319 11.23 -22.67 -15.28
C GLY A 319 11.25 -21.18 -14.96
N SER A 320 10.12 -20.51 -15.15
CA SER A 320 9.95 -19.08 -14.91
C SER A 320 8.66 -18.81 -14.14
N THR A 321 8.68 -17.81 -13.26
CA THR A 321 7.49 -17.43 -12.48
C THR A 321 7.44 -15.95 -12.10
N VAL A 322 6.23 -15.41 -11.93
CA VAL A 322 6.00 -14.04 -11.46
C VAL A 322 5.34 -14.07 -10.09
N ILE A 323 6.15 -13.90 -9.03
CA ILE A 323 5.78 -13.98 -7.61
C ILE A 323 6.65 -13.02 -6.77
N PRO A 324 6.30 -12.72 -5.49
CA PRO A 324 7.13 -11.87 -4.64
C PRO A 324 8.57 -12.39 -4.47
N ASN A 325 8.74 -13.65 -4.04
CA ASN A 325 10.05 -14.25 -3.77
C ASN A 325 9.97 -15.81 -3.79
N PRO A 326 10.75 -16.50 -4.66
CA PRO A 326 10.80 -17.97 -4.74
C PRO A 326 11.27 -18.69 -3.47
N ALA A 327 12.25 -18.14 -2.76
CA ALA A 327 12.87 -18.79 -1.60
C ALA A 327 11.92 -18.88 -0.40
N THR A 328 11.03 -17.90 -0.23
CA THR A 328 10.06 -17.84 0.88
C THR A 328 8.73 -18.52 0.55
N LEU A 329 8.22 -18.39 -0.69
CA LEU A 329 6.90 -18.91 -1.07
C LEU A 329 6.94 -20.34 -1.63
N MET A 330 8.03 -20.71 -2.29
CA MET A 330 8.18 -22.01 -2.96
C MET A 330 9.29 -22.88 -2.33
N ASN A 331 10.03 -22.36 -1.33
CA ASN A 331 11.28 -22.94 -0.82
C ASN A 331 12.36 -23.14 -1.90
N GLN A 332 12.28 -22.40 -3.02
CA GLN A 332 13.19 -22.55 -4.16
C GLN A 332 14.23 -21.43 -4.17
N LYS A 333 15.51 -21.80 -3.95
CA LYS A 333 16.62 -20.82 -3.84
C LYS A 333 17.38 -20.62 -5.15
N ASN A 334 17.25 -21.54 -6.11
CA ASN A 334 18.02 -21.54 -7.37
C ASN A 334 17.38 -20.64 -8.45
N TYR A 335 16.82 -19.50 -8.07
CA TYR A 335 16.15 -18.55 -8.97
C TYR A 335 16.85 -17.19 -8.98
N ILE A 336 16.90 -16.56 -10.15
CA ILE A 336 17.34 -15.16 -10.31
C ILE A 336 16.20 -14.33 -10.90
N GLY A 337 15.98 -13.14 -10.35
CA GLY A 337 15.04 -12.18 -10.93
C GLY A 337 15.67 -11.43 -12.10
N LEU A 338 14.91 -11.23 -13.16
CA LEU A 338 15.30 -10.47 -14.34
C LEU A 338 15.12 -8.96 -14.12
N GLY A 339 15.90 -8.16 -14.85
CA GLY A 339 15.66 -6.72 -14.99
C GLY A 339 14.55 -6.40 -16.00
N ALA A 340 14.61 -5.22 -16.62
CA ALA A 340 13.76 -4.93 -17.77
C ALA A 340 14.24 -5.71 -19.00
N LEU A 341 13.36 -6.56 -19.55
CA LEU A 341 13.59 -7.12 -20.89
C LEU A 341 13.49 -6.02 -21.95
N LYS A 342 14.42 -6.02 -22.90
CA LYS A 342 14.36 -5.20 -24.11
C LYS A 342 13.52 -5.88 -25.18
N GLY A 343 12.59 -5.15 -25.79
CA GLY A 343 11.72 -5.68 -26.84
C GLY A 343 12.12 -5.29 -28.27
N PRO A 344 11.28 -5.62 -29.26
CA PRO A 344 11.64 -5.57 -30.68
C PRO A 344 11.93 -4.16 -31.19
N HIS A 345 11.22 -3.14 -30.67
CA HIS A 345 11.42 -1.72 -31.02
C HIS A 345 12.56 -1.06 -30.26
N GLY A 346 13.28 -1.81 -29.44
CA GLY A 346 14.36 -1.31 -28.58
C GLY A 346 13.89 -0.67 -27.27
N ASP A 347 12.58 -0.58 -27.02
CA ASP A 347 12.03 -0.20 -25.71
C ASP A 347 12.55 -1.15 -24.61
N GLN A 348 12.94 -0.58 -23.47
CA GLN A 348 13.40 -1.33 -22.30
C GLN A 348 12.98 -0.59 -21.03
N LEU A 349 11.81 -0.95 -20.48
CA LEU A 349 11.19 -0.29 -19.33
C LEU A 349 10.81 -1.33 -18.27
N TYR A 350 11.24 -1.15 -17.03
CA TYR A 350 10.71 -1.89 -15.89
C TYR A 350 9.41 -1.22 -15.43
N SER A 351 8.30 -1.53 -16.11
CA SER A 351 6.98 -0.94 -15.83
C SER A 351 6.35 -1.41 -14.51
N HIS A 352 6.89 -2.48 -13.93
CA HIS A 352 6.30 -3.19 -12.79
C HIS A 352 6.67 -2.55 -11.43
N VAL A 353 6.46 -1.24 -11.29
CA VAL A 353 6.77 -0.47 -10.07
C VAL A 353 5.48 -0.01 -9.38
N LYS A 354 5.34 -0.38 -8.10
CA LYS A 354 4.29 0.03 -7.17
C LYS A 354 4.36 1.54 -6.89
N VAL A 355 3.23 2.13 -6.50
CA VAL A 355 3.19 3.48 -5.95
C VAL A 355 3.85 3.50 -4.55
N PRO A 356 4.67 4.52 -4.21
CA PRO A 356 5.25 4.65 -2.86
C PRO A 356 4.18 4.80 -1.76
N MET A 357 3.04 5.42 -2.07
CA MET A 357 1.89 5.56 -1.17
C MET A 357 0.96 4.34 -1.27
N VAL A 358 1.43 3.18 -0.79
CA VAL A 358 0.77 1.86 -0.99
C VAL A 358 -0.65 1.80 -0.42
N HIS A 359 -0.93 2.52 0.67
CA HIS A 359 -2.28 2.63 1.22
C HIS A 359 -2.59 4.08 1.61
N VAL A 360 -3.47 4.74 0.86
CA VAL A 360 -3.89 6.14 1.08
C VAL A 360 -4.60 6.35 2.42
N GLY A 361 -5.41 5.37 2.85
CA GLY A 361 -6.13 5.38 4.13
C GLY A 361 -5.65 4.27 5.07
N ALA A 362 -4.39 4.35 5.50
CA ALA A 362 -3.83 3.44 6.50
C ALA A 362 -4.20 3.85 7.93
N PHE A 363 -4.36 5.15 8.18
CA PHE A 363 -4.94 5.71 9.41
C PHE A 363 -5.95 6.82 9.09
N ALA A 364 -7.07 6.87 9.81
CA ALA A 364 -8.05 7.98 9.71
C ALA A 364 -8.75 8.22 11.07
N ILE A 365 -8.79 9.48 11.52
CA ILE A 365 -9.40 9.88 12.80
C ILE A 365 -10.89 10.17 12.57
N THR A 366 -11.77 9.72 13.47
CA THR A 366 -13.23 9.91 13.33
C THR A 366 -13.78 11.07 14.16
N ASN A 367 -14.97 11.56 13.82
CA ASN A 367 -15.68 12.59 14.59
C ASN A 367 -16.18 12.15 15.98
N LYS A 368 -16.03 10.86 16.36
CA LYS A 368 -16.26 10.43 17.75
C LYS A 368 -15.11 10.83 18.65
N ASN A 369 -13.89 10.81 18.13
CA ASN A 369 -12.66 11.08 18.86
C ASN A 369 -12.70 12.44 19.58
N LYS A 370 -12.40 12.45 20.88
CA LYS A 370 -12.41 13.65 21.72
C LYS A 370 -11.03 14.29 21.90
N ASN A 371 -9.98 13.66 21.36
CA ASN A 371 -8.59 14.11 21.46
C ASN A 371 -7.89 13.94 20.08
N PRO A 372 -8.40 14.55 19.00
CA PRO A 372 -7.83 14.39 17.66
C PRO A 372 -6.39 14.89 17.58
N GLU A 373 -5.99 15.91 18.34
CA GLU A 373 -4.61 16.40 18.41
C GLU A 373 -3.67 15.34 18.98
N ALA A 374 -4.02 14.74 20.14
CA ALA A 374 -3.23 13.68 20.76
C ALA A 374 -3.16 12.43 19.88
N THR A 375 -4.29 12.08 19.25
CA THR A 375 -4.38 10.94 18.32
C THR A 375 -3.52 11.14 17.08
N LEU A 376 -3.46 12.37 16.55
CA LEU A 376 -2.58 12.71 15.44
C LEU A 376 -1.10 12.67 15.86
N ARG A 377 -0.75 13.23 17.02
CA ARG A 377 0.62 13.15 17.58
C ARG A 377 1.10 11.72 17.80
N TRP A 378 0.19 10.84 18.23
CA TRP A 378 0.44 9.40 18.44
C TRP A 378 0.75 8.66 17.12
N MET A 379 0.25 9.17 16.00
CA MET A 379 0.53 8.60 14.67
C MET A 379 1.71 9.29 13.96
N ASP A 380 1.90 10.59 14.14
CA ASP A 380 3.02 11.36 13.58
C ASP A 380 4.40 10.77 13.92
N TYR A 381 4.54 10.23 15.14
CA TYR A 381 5.77 9.56 15.58
C TYR A 381 6.25 8.48 14.59
N PHE A 382 5.35 7.71 13.99
CA PHE A 382 5.69 6.62 13.04
C PHE A 382 6.07 7.11 11.63
N TYR A 383 6.05 8.43 11.39
CA TYR A 383 6.65 9.07 10.23
C TYR A 383 8.00 9.75 10.55
N SER A 384 8.43 9.73 11.82
CA SER A 384 9.77 10.14 12.22
C SER A 384 10.80 9.03 12.00
N GLU A 385 12.09 9.40 11.93
CA GLU A 385 13.20 8.45 11.88
C GLU A 385 13.24 7.49 13.07
N GLU A 386 12.95 8.03 14.27
CA GLU A 386 12.98 7.28 15.53
C GLU A 386 11.81 6.31 15.62
N GLY A 387 10.58 6.78 15.37
CA GLY A 387 9.38 5.96 15.42
C GLY A 387 9.30 4.94 14.28
N ALA A 388 9.84 5.24 13.09
CA ALA A 388 10.02 4.23 12.05
C ALA A 388 11.01 3.14 12.49
N LYS A 389 12.19 3.52 13.04
CA LYS A 389 13.17 2.56 13.59
C LYS A 389 12.53 1.71 14.70
N PHE A 390 11.81 2.33 15.63
CA PHE A 390 11.13 1.64 16.73
C PHE A 390 9.99 0.71 16.25
N TYR A 391 9.21 1.12 15.25
CA TYR A 391 8.09 0.32 14.75
C TYR A 391 8.51 -0.95 14.00
N PHE A 392 9.60 -0.88 13.23
CA PHE A 392 10.11 -2.06 12.51
C PHE A 392 11.14 -2.86 13.34
N MET A 393 12.14 -2.21 13.94
CA MET A 393 13.24 -2.89 14.62
C MET A 393 13.01 -3.11 16.13
N GLY A 394 12.17 -2.31 16.78
CA GLY A 394 11.86 -2.41 18.21
C GLY A 394 12.91 -1.77 19.12
N GLN A 395 13.36 -2.50 20.14
CA GLN A 395 14.32 -2.04 21.14
C GLN A 395 15.71 -2.64 20.92
N LYS A 396 16.75 -1.81 21.10
CA LYS A 396 18.14 -2.25 21.00
C LYS A 396 18.45 -3.30 22.05
N ASP A 397 19.23 -4.31 21.66
CA ASP A 397 19.67 -5.46 22.44
C ASP A 397 18.54 -6.39 22.96
N VAL A 398 17.27 -6.02 22.78
CA VAL A 398 16.08 -6.87 23.04
C VAL A 398 15.57 -7.52 21.76
N THR A 399 15.35 -6.74 20.68
CA THR A 399 14.86 -7.24 19.39
C THR A 399 15.89 -7.07 18.27
N TYR A 400 16.75 -6.06 18.33
CA TYR A 400 17.79 -5.83 17.31
C TYR A 400 19.16 -5.48 17.90
N LYS A 401 20.22 -5.79 17.17
CA LYS A 401 21.60 -5.32 17.41
C LYS A 401 22.07 -4.41 16.28
N GLU A 402 23.07 -3.60 16.57
CA GLU A 402 23.64 -2.59 15.68
C GLU A 402 25.10 -2.97 15.40
N GLY A 403 25.42 -3.26 14.15
CA GLY A 403 26.76 -3.68 13.71
C GLY A 403 27.76 -2.51 13.69
N ALA A 404 29.05 -2.84 13.60
CA ALA A 404 30.12 -1.84 13.51
C ALA A 404 30.07 -0.99 12.23
N ASP A 405 29.31 -1.43 11.22
CA ASP A 405 29.00 -0.72 9.98
C ASP A 405 27.67 0.07 10.03
N GLY A 406 27.02 0.14 11.20
CA GLY A 406 25.74 0.81 11.41
C GLY A 406 24.51 0.04 10.91
N LYS A 407 24.67 -1.18 10.36
CA LYS A 407 23.50 -2.01 10.00
C LYS A 407 22.76 -2.50 11.24
N LEU A 408 21.44 -2.55 11.15
CA LEU A 408 20.58 -3.10 12.19
C LEU A 408 20.15 -4.51 11.79
N GLU A 409 20.33 -5.48 12.66
CA GLU A 409 19.91 -6.87 12.44
C GLU A 409 19.13 -7.39 13.66
N TYR A 410 18.11 -8.23 13.43
CA TYR A 410 17.37 -8.84 14.54
C TYR A 410 18.25 -9.82 15.33
N VAL A 411 17.96 -9.96 16.62
CA VAL A 411 18.65 -10.93 17.50
C VAL A 411 18.45 -12.38 17.05
N GLU A 412 19.34 -13.28 17.46
CA GLU A 412 19.27 -14.70 17.05
C GLU A 412 18.00 -15.41 17.53
N ASP A 413 17.41 -15.00 18.67
CA ASP A 413 16.10 -15.50 19.13
C ASP A 413 14.94 -15.20 18.17
N ILE A 414 15.14 -14.29 17.20
CA ILE A 414 14.21 -13.95 16.12
C ILE A 414 14.64 -14.61 14.80
N THR A 415 15.91 -14.50 14.40
CA THR A 415 16.40 -14.99 13.10
C THR A 415 16.71 -16.49 13.05
N LYS A 416 16.95 -17.10 14.21
CA LYS A 416 17.29 -18.53 14.43
C LYS A 416 16.53 -19.05 15.65
N ASN A 417 15.24 -18.74 15.75
CA ASN A 417 14.47 -18.92 16.99
C ASN A 417 14.63 -20.34 17.59
N PRO A 418 15.05 -20.47 18.87
CA PRO A 418 15.37 -21.77 19.46
C PRO A 418 14.17 -22.70 19.72
N GLN A 419 12.93 -22.25 19.48
CA GLN A 419 11.74 -23.10 19.48
C GLN A 419 11.33 -23.55 18.06
N GLY A 420 12.18 -23.33 17.05
CA GLY A 420 11.92 -23.72 15.66
C GLY A 420 10.88 -22.86 14.94
N LEU A 421 10.53 -21.69 15.49
CA LEU A 421 9.62 -20.75 14.84
C LEU A 421 10.28 -20.13 13.60
N THR A 422 9.47 -19.87 12.58
CA THR A 422 9.87 -18.96 11.48
C THR A 422 10.11 -17.54 12.00
N GLN A 423 10.91 -16.75 11.29
CA GLN A 423 11.22 -15.38 11.68
C GLN A 423 9.94 -14.54 11.91
N ASP A 424 8.94 -14.64 11.02
CA ASP A 424 7.65 -13.96 11.16
C ASP A 424 6.89 -14.38 12.43
N GLN A 425 6.89 -15.68 12.77
CA GLN A 425 6.26 -16.18 14.01
C GLN A 425 6.98 -15.70 15.28
N ALA A 426 8.29 -15.47 15.21
CA ALA A 426 9.04 -14.84 16.30
C ALA A 426 8.74 -13.33 16.37
N LEU A 427 8.76 -12.63 15.23
CA LEU A 427 8.46 -11.19 15.10
C LEU A 427 7.03 -10.84 15.58
N ALA A 428 6.05 -11.73 15.41
CA ALA A 428 4.65 -11.50 15.77
C ALA A 428 4.40 -11.27 17.29
N LYS A 429 5.38 -11.57 18.14
CA LYS A 429 5.37 -11.25 19.58
C LYS A 429 5.75 -9.78 19.87
N TYR A 430 6.52 -9.18 18.97
CA TYR A 430 7.13 -7.86 19.16
C TYR A 430 6.45 -6.77 18.31
N PHE A 431 5.95 -7.14 17.13
CA PHE A 431 5.54 -6.21 16.08
C PHE A 431 4.16 -6.50 15.48
N THR A 432 3.59 -5.48 14.84
CA THR A 432 2.31 -5.57 14.10
C THR A 432 2.43 -5.18 12.63
N TRP A 433 3.65 -4.95 12.11
CA TRP A 433 3.88 -4.63 10.70
C TRP A 433 3.76 -5.84 9.75
N LEU A 434 3.83 -7.07 10.28
CA LEU A 434 3.73 -8.29 9.48
C LEU A 434 2.42 -8.33 8.68
N GLY A 435 2.50 -8.59 7.37
CA GLY A 435 1.35 -8.62 6.46
C GLY A 435 0.88 -7.25 5.93
N GLY A 436 1.55 -6.14 6.27
CA GLY A 436 1.35 -4.84 5.63
C GLY A 436 0.20 -4.00 6.19
N SER A 437 -0.19 -2.98 5.42
CA SER A 437 -1.30 -2.04 5.69
C SER A 437 -1.21 -1.11 6.90
N TYR A 438 -0.19 -1.27 7.74
CA TYR A 438 0.15 -0.33 8.80
C TYR A 438 0.43 1.10 8.26
N PRO A 439 -0.01 2.17 8.94
CA PRO A 439 0.47 3.54 8.68
C PRO A 439 1.94 3.70 9.11
N GLY A 440 2.63 4.69 8.55
CA GLY A 440 4.02 5.04 8.87
C GLY A 440 4.93 5.16 7.65
N TYR A 441 6.20 5.45 7.90
CA TYR A 441 7.25 5.63 6.88
C TYR A 441 8.21 4.42 6.84
N VAL A 442 8.17 3.64 5.76
CA VAL A 442 9.03 2.46 5.55
C VAL A 442 10.34 2.86 4.87
N GLN A 443 11.46 2.47 5.46
CA GLN A 443 12.82 2.75 4.95
C GLN A 443 13.66 1.47 4.93
N GLU A 444 14.50 1.28 3.90
CA GLU A 444 15.33 0.08 3.68
C GLU A 444 16.17 -0.33 4.90
N LYS A 445 16.74 0.66 5.59
CA LYS A 445 17.58 0.47 6.79
C LYS A 445 16.83 -0.02 8.05
N TYR A 446 15.50 0.02 8.05
CA TYR A 446 14.65 -0.39 9.17
C TYR A 446 13.68 -1.52 8.80
N PHE A 447 13.28 -1.64 7.55
CA PHE A 447 12.44 -2.76 7.10
C PHE A 447 13.28 -4.04 6.93
N LYS A 448 12.69 -5.20 7.26
CA LYS A 448 13.36 -6.51 7.26
C LYS A 448 12.43 -7.65 6.79
N GLY A 449 11.59 -7.36 5.78
CA GLY A 449 10.78 -8.36 5.09
C GLY A 449 11.50 -9.01 3.90
N SER A 450 10.78 -9.85 3.16
CA SER A 450 11.28 -10.64 2.01
C SER A 450 11.97 -9.80 0.91
N GLU A 451 11.55 -8.55 0.77
CA GLU A 451 12.04 -7.57 -0.19
C GLU A 451 13.48 -7.10 0.10
N THR A 452 14.01 -7.43 1.29
CA THR A 452 15.40 -7.18 1.69
C THR A 452 16.33 -8.40 1.54
N LEU A 453 15.83 -9.54 1.07
CA LEU A 453 16.66 -10.71 0.81
C LEU A 453 17.64 -10.47 -0.36
N PRO A 454 18.85 -11.06 -0.37
CA PRO A 454 19.90 -10.74 -1.34
C PRO A 454 19.46 -10.84 -2.81
N GLU A 455 18.64 -11.82 -3.14
CA GLU A 455 18.08 -12.05 -4.47
C GLU A 455 17.05 -10.98 -4.88
N ALA A 456 16.26 -10.46 -3.93
CA ALA A 456 15.34 -9.35 -4.17
C ALA A 456 16.12 -8.02 -4.35
N LEU A 457 17.13 -7.78 -3.50
CA LEU A 457 18.03 -6.62 -3.63
C LEU A 457 18.81 -6.65 -4.96
N ALA A 458 19.29 -7.81 -5.39
CA ALA A 458 19.96 -7.98 -6.68
C ALA A 458 19.01 -7.70 -7.86
N THR A 459 17.77 -8.19 -7.78
CA THR A 459 16.73 -7.95 -8.79
C THR A 459 16.36 -6.47 -8.88
N GLY A 460 16.21 -5.78 -7.74
CA GLY A 460 15.99 -4.33 -7.70
C GLY A 460 17.11 -3.53 -8.37
N LYS A 461 18.37 -3.93 -8.18
CA LYS A 461 19.53 -3.31 -8.85
C LYS A 461 19.53 -3.52 -10.38
N LYS A 462 19.01 -4.65 -10.88
CA LYS A 462 18.82 -4.88 -12.33
C LYS A 462 17.66 -4.07 -12.91
N ALA A 463 16.60 -3.86 -12.13
CA ALA A 463 15.46 -3.04 -12.53
C ALA A 463 15.78 -1.53 -12.55
N GLN A 464 16.62 -1.07 -11.61
CA GLN A 464 16.87 0.36 -11.35
C GLN A 464 17.21 1.24 -12.57
N PRO A 465 18.08 0.85 -13.52
CA PRO A 465 18.41 1.71 -14.67
C PRO A 465 17.24 1.95 -15.63
N TYR A 466 16.24 1.06 -15.59
CA TYR A 466 15.09 1.02 -16.50
C TYR A 466 13.75 1.26 -15.79
N ALA A 467 13.78 1.57 -14.49
CA ALA A 467 12.58 1.82 -13.69
C ALA A 467 11.79 3.04 -14.20
N VAL A 468 10.47 2.99 -14.02
CA VAL A 468 9.59 4.14 -14.27
C VAL A 468 10.07 5.35 -13.47
N LYS A 469 10.40 6.45 -14.16
CA LYS A 469 10.94 7.68 -13.56
C LYS A 469 9.86 8.56 -12.90
N GLU A 470 8.63 8.52 -13.41
CA GLU A 470 7.48 9.27 -12.91
C GLU A 470 6.39 8.26 -12.52
N ILE A 471 6.26 7.94 -11.24
CA ILE A 471 5.29 6.96 -10.76
C ILE A 471 4.03 7.72 -10.33
N TRP A 472 2.90 7.47 -10.97
CA TRP A 472 1.64 8.11 -10.61
C TRP A 472 0.99 7.43 -9.41
N ASN A 473 0.79 8.20 -8.33
CA ASN A 473 -0.18 7.86 -7.30
C ASN A 473 -1.60 7.72 -7.90
N ASN A 474 -2.48 6.99 -7.22
CA ASN A 474 -3.88 6.88 -7.60
C ASN A 474 -4.53 8.28 -7.68
N PHE A 475 -5.31 8.54 -8.73
CA PHE A 475 -5.95 9.85 -8.90
C PHE A 475 -7.25 9.93 -8.07
N ASN A 476 -7.47 11.09 -7.45
CA ASN A 476 -8.69 11.35 -6.68
C ASN A 476 -9.80 11.86 -7.60
N PHE A 477 -10.66 10.94 -8.02
CA PHE A 477 -11.90 11.20 -8.74
C PHE A 477 -12.94 11.88 -7.83
N THR A 478 -13.77 12.74 -8.41
CA THR A 478 -15.02 13.23 -7.80
C THR A 478 -16.07 12.12 -7.76
N ASP A 479 -17.20 12.35 -7.08
CA ASP A 479 -18.27 11.36 -6.96
C ASP A 479 -18.85 10.99 -8.34
N THR A 480 -19.20 11.98 -9.18
CA THR A 480 -19.70 11.74 -10.55
C THR A 480 -18.69 11.04 -11.46
N GLU A 481 -17.40 11.36 -11.33
CA GLU A 481 -16.34 10.64 -12.06
C GLU A 481 -16.18 9.20 -11.53
N THR A 482 -16.41 8.98 -10.24
CA THR A 482 -16.35 7.66 -9.59
C THR A 482 -17.53 6.78 -10.01
N GLU A 483 -18.74 7.34 -10.15
CA GLU A 483 -19.91 6.69 -10.74
C GLU A 483 -19.63 6.26 -12.19
N LEU A 484 -19.00 7.13 -12.97
CA LEU A 484 -18.61 6.86 -14.36
C LEU A 484 -17.52 5.78 -14.47
N MET A 485 -16.51 5.84 -13.61
CA MET A 485 -15.46 4.82 -13.51
C MET A 485 -15.99 3.46 -13.01
N SER A 486 -17.04 3.46 -12.19
CA SER A 486 -17.70 2.25 -11.67
C SER A 486 -18.70 1.60 -12.63
N SER A 487 -19.14 2.36 -13.66
CA SER A 487 -20.05 1.92 -14.72
C SER A 487 -19.29 1.73 -16.03
N ILE A 488 -19.30 2.72 -16.93
CA ILE A 488 -18.58 2.73 -18.23
C ILE A 488 -17.13 2.27 -18.07
N GLY A 489 -16.43 2.80 -17.07
CA GLY A 489 -15.03 2.43 -16.82
C GLY A 489 -14.85 0.97 -16.44
N LYS A 490 -15.81 0.36 -15.73
CA LYS A 490 -15.77 -1.05 -15.35
C LYS A 490 -16.16 -1.96 -16.53
N ASP A 491 -17.17 -1.59 -17.29
CA ASP A 491 -17.60 -2.35 -18.47
C ASP A 491 -16.48 -2.44 -19.51
N ILE A 492 -15.80 -1.32 -19.78
CA ILE A 492 -14.59 -1.28 -20.62
C ILE A 492 -13.51 -2.21 -20.08
N GLN A 493 -13.21 -2.16 -18.77
CA GLN A 493 -12.19 -3.02 -18.16
C GLN A 493 -12.55 -4.51 -18.28
N SER A 494 -13.82 -4.89 -18.08
CA SER A 494 -14.30 -6.26 -18.24
C SER A 494 -14.18 -6.76 -19.68
N TYR A 495 -14.65 -5.98 -20.66
CA TYR A 495 -14.53 -6.34 -22.08
C TYR A 495 -13.07 -6.44 -22.55
N VAL A 496 -12.21 -5.50 -22.14
CA VAL A 496 -10.77 -5.55 -22.42
C VAL A 496 -10.12 -6.79 -21.78
N THR A 497 -10.47 -7.14 -20.54
CA THR A 497 -9.92 -8.33 -19.86
C THR A 497 -10.37 -9.63 -20.55
N GLU A 498 -11.64 -9.70 -20.98
CA GLU A 498 -12.17 -10.84 -21.74
C GLU A 498 -11.47 -10.99 -23.10
N MET A 499 -11.31 -9.90 -23.84
CA MET A 499 -10.64 -9.92 -25.14
C MET A 499 -9.12 -10.15 -25.03
N GLU A 500 -8.45 -9.64 -24.01
CA GLU A 500 -7.05 -9.95 -23.68
C GLU A 500 -6.86 -11.48 -23.53
N ALA A 501 -7.75 -12.15 -22.79
CA ALA A 501 -7.71 -13.61 -22.66
C ALA A 501 -7.99 -14.33 -23.99
N LYS A 502 -8.96 -13.87 -24.79
CA LYS A 502 -9.32 -14.48 -26.09
C LYS A 502 -8.23 -14.32 -27.16
N PHE A 503 -7.56 -13.17 -27.21
CA PHE A 503 -6.42 -12.94 -28.11
C PHE A 503 -5.22 -13.80 -27.69
N VAL A 504 -4.93 -13.93 -26.38
CA VAL A 504 -3.84 -14.80 -25.92
C VAL A 504 -4.13 -16.28 -26.19
N ASN A 505 -5.34 -16.77 -25.92
CA ASN A 505 -5.67 -18.19 -26.15
C ASN A 505 -6.04 -18.55 -27.59
N GLY A 506 -6.09 -17.57 -28.51
CA GLY A 506 -6.40 -17.77 -29.93
C GLY A 506 -7.87 -17.97 -30.27
N SER A 507 -8.80 -17.80 -29.32
CA SER A 507 -10.25 -17.86 -29.59
C SER A 507 -10.84 -16.58 -30.21
N ALA A 508 -10.03 -15.52 -30.34
CA ALA A 508 -10.29 -14.38 -31.22
C ALA A 508 -9.06 -14.11 -32.11
N SER A 509 -9.26 -13.89 -33.41
CA SER A 509 -8.15 -13.56 -34.32
C SER A 509 -7.70 -12.10 -34.14
N PHE A 510 -6.40 -11.84 -34.31
CA PHE A 510 -5.84 -10.49 -34.40
C PHE A 510 -6.32 -9.70 -35.63
N ASP A 511 -7.04 -10.34 -36.56
CA ASP A 511 -7.80 -9.66 -37.63
C ASP A 511 -9.02 -8.90 -37.07
N GLU A 512 -9.59 -9.35 -35.95
CA GLU A 512 -10.70 -8.67 -35.27
C GLU A 512 -10.24 -7.46 -34.42
N TRP A 513 -8.96 -7.09 -34.49
CA TRP A 513 -8.40 -6.01 -33.67
C TRP A 513 -9.13 -4.68 -33.85
N ASP A 514 -9.38 -4.26 -35.09
CA ASP A 514 -9.97 -2.95 -35.37
C ASP A 514 -11.45 -2.93 -34.95
N LYS A 515 -12.12 -4.08 -35.00
CA LYS A 515 -13.45 -4.32 -34.44
C LYS A 515 -13.43 -4.25 -32.91
N TYR A 516 -12.41 -4.79 -32.25
CA TYR A 516 -12.19 -4.67 -30.81
C TYR A 516 -11.98 -3.20 -30.41
N VAL A 517 -11.05 -2.48 -31.05
CA VAL A 517 -10.81 -1.04 -30.77
C VAL A 517 -12.07 -0.21 -31.02
N ALA A 518 -12.78 -0.43 -32.13
CA ALA A 518 -14.04 0.24 -32.42
C ALA A 518 -15.16 -0.12 -31.42
N THR A 519 -15.10 -1.28 -30.76
CA THR A 519 -16.04 -1.67 -29.70
C THR A 519 -15.71 -0.95 -28.40
N VAL A 520 -14.43 -0.93 -27.97
CA VAL A 520 -13.97 -0.14 -26.81
C VAL A 520 -14.36 1.34 -26.98
N GLN A 521 -14.18 1.90 -28.19
CA GLN A 521 -14.59 3.28 -28.48
C GLN A 521 -16.10 3.49 -28.29
N LYS A 522 -16.94 2.59 -28.84
CA LYS A 522 -18.41 2.64 -28.71
C LYS A 522 -18.91 2.46 -27.27
N MET A 523 -18.14 1.79 -26.41
CA MET A 523 -18.44 1.66 -24.98
C MET A 523 -18.21 2.95 -24.19
N GLY A 524 -17.66 4.01 -24.80
CA GLY A 524 -17.51 5.33 -24.18
C GLY A 524 -16.07 5.71 -23.81
N LEU A 525 -15.06 5.19 -24.54
CA LEU A 525 -13.65 5.46 -24.25
C LEU A 525 -13.31 6.96 -24.19
N ASP A 526 -13.91 7.80 -25.04
CA ASP A 526 -13.71 9.26 -24.98
C ASP A 526 -14.08 9.84 -23.61
N GLN A 527 -15.14 9.33 -23.00
CA GLN A 527 -15.65 9.82 -21.72
C GLN A 527 -14.84 9.27 -20.54
N TYR A 528 -14.36 8.04 -20.65
CA TYR A 528 -13.36 7.46 -19.74
C TYR A 528 -12.06 8.28 -19.77
N MET A 529 -11.54 8.61 -20.96
CA MET A 529 -10.30 9.38 -21.11
C MET A 529 -10.46 10.84 -20.68
N LYS A 530 -11.61 11.48 -20.90
CA LYS A 530 -11.92 12.82 -20.34
C LYS A 530 -11.94 12.80 -18.81
N THR A 531 -12.55 11.78 -18.21
CA THR A 531 -12.56 11.56 -16.75
C THR A 531 -11.14 11.40 -16.20
N TYR A 532 -10.30 10.62 -16.89
CA TYR A 532 -8.89 10.47 -16.56
C TYR A 532 -8.09 11.78 -16.71
N GLN A 533 -8.32 12.55 -17.77
CA GLN A 533 -7.68 13.84 -18.01
C GLN A 533 -8.02 14.87 -16.93
N ALA A 534 -9.31 14.98 -16.55
CA ALA A 534 -9.75 15.88 -15.48
C ALA A 534 -9.13 15.49 -14.11
N ALA A 535 -9.05 14.20 -13.81
CA ALA A 535 -8.42 13.70 -12.59
C ALA A 535 -6.90 13.91 -12.58
N TYR A 536 -6.22 13.66 -13.70
CA TYR A 536 -4.79 13.95 -13.88
C TYR A 536 -4.48 15.43 -13.72
N GLU A 537 -5.27 16.33 -14.32
CA GLU A 537 -5.07 17.78 -14.16
C GLU A 537 -5.24 18.26 -12.72
N ARG A 538 -6.16 17.68 -11.94
CA ARG A 538 -6.27 17.98 -10.50
C ARG A 538 -5.12 17.40 -9.68
N TYR A 539 -4.51 16.31 -10.13
CA TYR A 539 -3.30 15.75 -9.52
C TYR A 539 -2.07 16.62 -9.85
N SER A 540 -1.85 17.00 -11.11
CA SER A 540 -0.69 17.79 -11.56
C SER A 540 -0.70 19.26 -11.11
N LYS A 541 -1.86 19.83 -10.76
CA LYS A 541 -2.01 21.21 -10.24
C LYS A 541 -1.87 21.31 -8.71
N LYS A 542 -1.71 20.17 -8.01
CA LYS A 542 -1.40 20.07 -6.56
C LYS A 542 0.10 19.85 -6.34
#